data_AF-A0A3C2E1L8-F1
#
_entry.id   AF-A0A3C2E1L8-F1
#
_cell.length_a   1.000
_cell.length_b   1.000
_cell.length_c   1.000
_cell.angle_alpha   90.00
_cell.angle_beta   90.00
_cell.angle_gamma   90.00
#
_symmetry.space_group_name_H-M   'P 1'
#
loop_
_entity.id
_entity.type
_entity.pdbx_description
1 polymer ?
#
loop_
_entity_poly.entity_id
_entity_poly.type
_entity_poly.pdbx_seq_one_letter_code
_entity_poly.pdbx_strand_id
1 'polypeptide(L)'
;MPGLDPELSQGEARSLWLASAIGAGLGLVSIALFVMADLRGDVSALLLRGEIFPALLMMTVLILLARAIARSVAVAQLTRNVCRGAFDADPLRPERLHLFGRVALRQAFVWFGLALGLFAVLLLGLRGVLFQLIFAVCIAAGAITFWSLVAPVHKAVATTRQTALDGVRDRMEAIRDAAFRGSQAEAGAYAALAAEEDRLRRAGEWPVSAPVTRSLLVFGAGPALAWFGAALTERLVSAISG
;
A
#
# COMPACT_ATOMS: atom_id res chain seq x y z
N MET A 1 -14.63 -20.10 -6.68
CA MET A 1 -13.30 -19.93 -7.27
C MET A 1 -12.66 -21.32 -7.39
N PRO A 2 -12.74 -21.97 -8.56
CA PRO A 2 -12.11 -23.26 -8.82
C PRO A 2 -10.77 -23.10 -9.54
N GLY A 3 -9.76 -23.87 -9.14
CA GLY A 3 -8.50 -24.06 -9.88
C GLY A 3 -7.37 -23.07 -9.56
N LEU A 4 -6.86 -23.08 -8.33
CA LEU A 4 -5.49 -22.61 -8.07
C LEU A 4 -4.57 -23.81 -8.27
N ASP A 5 -3.60 -23.70 -9.19
CA ASP A 5 -2.63 -24.75 -9.46
C ASP A 5 -1.91 -25.18 -8.17
N PRO A 6 -1.83 -26.49 -7.89
CA PRO A 6 -1.23 -27.00 -6.65
C PRO A 6 0.26 -26.60 -6.51
N GLU A 7 0.95 -26.35 -7.61
CA GLU A 7 2.34 -25.88 -7.63
C GLU A 7 2.50 -24.45 -7.08
N LEU A 8 1.54 -23.55 -7.34
CA LEU A 8 1.56 -22.19 -6.78
C LEU A 8 1.40 -22.21 -5.26
N SER A 9 0.60 -23.14 -4.72
CA SER A 9 0.39 -23.26 -3.27
C SER A 9 1.64 -23.77 -2.53
N GLN A 10 2.42 -24.68 -3.13
CA GLN A 10 3.65 -25.18 -2.53
C GLN A 10 4.77 -24.12 -2.54
N GLY A 11 4.85 -23.31 -3.59
CA GLY A 11 5.78 -22.18 -3.68
C GLY A 11 5.51 -21.10 -2.63
N GLU A 12 4.23 -20.74 -2.42
CA GLU A 12 3.83 -19.80 -1.37
C GLU A 12 4.12 -20.34 0.04
N ALA A 13 3.84 -21.62 0.31
CA ALA A 13 4.11 -22.23 1.61
C ALA A 13 5.62 -22.20 1.94
N ARG A 14 6.48 -22.51 0.96
CA ARG A 14 7.94 -22.46 1.12
C ARG A 14 8.45 -21.05 1.34
N SER A 15 7.96 -20.05 0.58
CA SER A 15 8.40 -18.67 0.73
C SER A 15 7.98 -18.07 2.09
N LEU A 16 6.78 -18.40 2.58
CA LEU A 16 6.29 -18.01 3.90
C LEU A 16 7.09 -18.66 5.03
N TRP A 17 7.49 -19.93 4.86
CA TRP A 17 8.31 -20.63 5.84
C TRP A 17 9.73 -20.05 5.90
N LEU A 18 10.37 -19.84 4.73
CA LEU A 18 11.68 -19.18 4.63
C LEU A 18 11.67 -17.77 5.23
N ALA A 19 10.64 -16.97 4.94
CA ALA A 19 10.49 -15.65 5.52
C ALA A 19 10.30 -15.70 7.05
N SER A 20 9.56 -16.69 7.56
CA SER A 20 9.40 -16.88 9.01
C SER A 20 10.73 -17.29 9.67
N ALA A 21 11.52 -18.16 9.02
CA ALA A 21 12.83 -18.57 9.49
C ALA A 21 13.84 -17.41 9.51
N ILE A 22 13.85 -16.57 8.46
CA ILE A 22 14.69 -15.37 8.40
C ILE A 22 14.27 -14.36 9.48
N GLY A 23 12.97 -14.12 9.63
CA GLY A 23 12.43 -13.23 10.66
C GLY A 23 12.76 -13.69 12.08
N ALA A 24 12.64 -15.00 12.35
CA ALA A 24 13.03 -15.59 13.62
C ALA A 24 14.54 -15.49 13.88
N GLY A 25 15.37 -15.71 12.85
CA GLY A 25 16.81 -15.56 12.93
C GLY A 25 17.24 -14.12 13.24
N LEU A 26 16.70 -13.14 12.53
CA LEU A 26 16.95 -11.71 12.80
C LEU A 26 16.43 -11.28 14.17
N GLY A 27 15.30 -11.84 14.62
CA GLY A 27 14.77 -11.64 15.97
C GLY A 27 15.71 -12.17 17.05
N LEU A 28 16.20 -13.40 16.89
CA LEU A 28 17.18 -14.01 17.80
C LEU A 28 18.50 -13.23 17.84
N VAL A 29 18.99 -12.78 16.68
CA VAL A 29 20.20 -11.95 16.61
C VAL A 29 19.98 -10.59 17.28
N SER A 30 18.81 -9.97 17.11
CA SER A 30 18.48 -8.70 17.77
C SER A 30 18.37 -8.85 19.28
N ILE A 31 17.77 -9.94 19.78
CA ILE A 31 17.74 -10.26 21.21
C ILE A 31 19.16 -10.50 21.72
N ALA A 32 19.97 -11.28 21.00
CA ALA A 32 21.34 -11.57 21.40
C ALA A 32 22.20 -10.29 21.44
N LEU A 33 22.04 -9.38 20.49
CA LEU A 33 22.72 -8.09 20.48
C LEU A 33 22.24 -7.16 21.60
N PHE A 34 20.94 -7.15 21.89
CA PHE A 34 20.39 -6.38 23.01
C PHE A 34 20.90 -6.90 24.36
N VAL A 35 20.87 -8.23 24.55
CA VAL A 35 21.41 -8.90 25.73
C VAL A 35 22.93 -8.71 25.83
N MET A 36 23.68 -8.78 24.72
CA MET A 36 25.13 -8.52 24.73
C MET A 36 25.49 -7.06 24.98
N ALA A 37 24.69 -6.11 24.50
CA ALA A 37 24.89 -4.68 24.77
C ALA A 37 24.65 -4.36 26.25
N ASP A 38 23.71 -5.07 26.89
CA ASP A 38 23.33 -4.86 28.29
C ASP A 38 24.03 -5.82 29.28
N LEU A 39 24.75 -6.84 28.79
CA LEU A 39 25.57 -7.79 29.56
C LEU A 39 26.80 -7.17 30.27
N ARG A 40 26.97 -5.84 30.21
CA ARG A 40 27.81 -5.09 31.16
C ARG A 40 27.11 -4.84 32.50
N GLY A 41 25.80 -5.09 32.59
CA GLY A 41 24.99 -5.06 33.81
C GLY A 41 24.52 -6.46 34.23
N ASP A 42 24.21 -6.58 35.52
CA ASP A 42 23.75 -7.81 36.16
C ASP A 42 22.46 -8.35 35.51
N VAL A 43 22.46 -9.61 35.08
CA VAL A 43 21.33 -10.27 34.39
C VAL A 43 20.06 -10.33 35.26
N SER A 44 20.22 -10.24 36.58
CA SER A 44 19.15 -10.12 37.57
C SER A 44 18.41 -8.77 37.50
N ALA A 45 19.09 -7.69 37.08
CA ALA A 45 18.48 -6.37 36.91
C ALA A 45 17.55 -6.31 35.67
N LEU A 46 17.86 -7.09 34.63
CA LEU A 46 17.06 -7.24 33.41
C LEU A 46 15.69 -7.90 33.69
N LEU A 47 15.68 -8.90 34.57
CA LEU A 47 14.47 -9.57 35.06
C LEU A 47 13.61 -8.64 35.95
N LEU A 48 14.25 -7.85 36.82
CA LEU A 48 13.56 -6.90 37.70
C LEU A 48 13.03 -5.66 36.97
N ARG A 49 13.64 -5.23 35.86
CA ARG A 49 13.20 -4.07 35.06
C ARG A 49 12.08 -4.37 34.05
N GLY A 50 11.74 -5.64 33.83
CA GLY A 50 10.68 -6.02 32.90
C GLY A 50 11.04 -5.89 31.41
N GLU A 51 12.34 -5.85 31.07
CA GLU A 51 12.83 -5.65 29.69
C GLU A 51 12.71 -6.91 28.80
N ILE A 52 12.31 -8.06 29.36
CA ILE A 52 12.00 -9.28 28.61
C ILE A 52 10.80 -9.07 27.69
N PHE A 53 9.79 -8.32 28.15
CA PHE A 53 8.57 -8.06 27.39
C PHE A 53 8.84 -7.33 26.06
N PRO A 54 9.59 -6.21 26.03
CA PRO A 54 9.89 -5.54 24.77
C PRO A 54 10.81 -6.33 23.83
N ALA A 55 11.71 -7.17 24.35
CA ALA A 55 12.53 -8.06 23.52
C ALA A 55 11.67 -9.12 22.80
N LEU A 56 10.74 -9.76 23.52
CA LEU A 56 9.76 -10.69 22.94
C LEU A 56 8.82 -10.01 21.94
N LEU A 57 8.39 -8.79 22.25
CA LEU A 57 7.57 -7.98 21.37
C LEU A 57 8.32 -7.64 20.07
N MET A 58 9.61 -7.29 20.17
CA MET A 58 10.46 -6.99 19.01
C MET A 58 10.66 -8.22 18.11
N MET A 59 10.91 -9.39 18.70
CA MET A 59 10.99 -10.65 17.95
C MET A 59 9.68 -10.94 17.22
N THR A 60 8.55 -10.75 17.89
CA THR A 60 7.22 -10.92 17.30
C THR A 60 7.01 -9.95 16.12
N VAL A 61 7.38 -8.69 16.30
CA VAL A 61 7.32 -7.65 15.25
C VAL A 61 8.17 -8.03 14.03
N LEU A 62 9.40 -8.50 14.24
CA LEU A 62 10.31 -8.91 13.15
C LEU A 62 9.78 -10.14 12.38
N ILE A 63 9.19 -11.11 13.09
CA ILE A 63 8.54 -12.27 12.44
C ILE A 63 7.35 -11.80 11.59
N LEU A 64 6.51 -10.92 12.14
CA LEU A 64 5.37 -10.36 11.42
C LEU A 64 5.82 -9.54 10.21
N LEU A 65 6.90 -8.77 10.35
CA LEU A 65 7.52 -7.98 9.28
C LEU A 65 7.98 -8.87 8.13
N ALA A 66 8.75 -9.92 8.43
CA ALA A 66 9.24 -10.84 7.40
C ALA A 66 8.07 -11.54 6.67
N ARG A 67 7.03 -11.97 7.39
CA ARG A 67 5.82 -12.53 6.79
C ARG A 67 5.06 -11.51 5.94
N ALA A 68 4.99 -10.26 6.38
CA ALA A 68 4.36 -9.17 5.63
C ALA A 68 5.10 -8.88 4.32
N ILE A 69 6.44 -8.91 4.32
CA ILE A 69 7.26 -8.77 3.11
C ILE A 69 6.97 -9.91 2.12
N ALA A 70 7.03 -11.16 2.57
CA ALA A 70 6.81 -12.31 1.69
C ALA A 70 5.42 -12.31 1.06
N ARG A 71 4.38 -12.03 1.86
CA ARG A 71 3.01 -11.85 1.35
C ARG A 71 2.92 -10.69 0.37
N SER A 72 3.64 -9.61 0.63
CA SER A 72 3.57 -8.44 -0.23
C SER A 72 4.15 -8.68 -1.61
N VAL A 73 5.26 -9.43 -1.68
CA VAL A 73 5.88 -9.84 -2.94
C VAL A 73 4.97 -10.79 -3.71
N ALA A 74 4.39 -11.80 -3.05
CA ALA A 74 3.50 -12.77 -3.70
C ALA A 74 2.25 -12.10 -4.31
N VAL A 75 1.61 -11.18 -3.58
CA VAL A 75 0.42 -10.46 -4.07
C VAL A 75 0.77 -9.48 -5.19
N ALA A 76 1.92 -8.80 -5.12
CA ALA A 76 2.40 -7.97 -6.22
C ALA A 76 2.69 -8.82 -7.48
N GLN A 77 3.26 -10.02 -7.26
CA GLN A 77 3.36 -11.17 -8.16
C GLN A 77 2.08 -11.40 -8.98
N LEU A 78 1.06 -11.85 -8.27
CA LEU A 78 -0.26 -12.19 -8.82
C LEU A 78 -0.91 -11.00 -9.52
N THR A 79 -0.88 -9.82 -8.89
CA THR A 79 -1.57 -8.65 -9.43
C THR A 79 -1.00 -8.23 -10.78
N ARG A 80 0.33 -8.28 -10.94
CA ARG A 80 0.98 -8.00 -12.23
C ARG A 80 0.57 -9.01 -13.30
N ASN A 81 0.47 -10.29 -12.96
CA ASN A 81 0.08 -11.34 -13.89
C ASN A 81 -1.39 -11.20 -14.32
N VAL A 82 -2.28 -10.91 -13.37
CA VAL A 82 -3.70 -10.67 -13.65
C VAL A 82 -3.89 -9.41 -14.51
N CYS A 83 -3.16 -8.33 -14.21
CA CYS A 83 -3.18 -7.11 -15.02
C CYS A 83 -2.67 -7.34 -16.45
N ARG A 84 -1.71 -8.24 -16.65
CA ARG A 84 -1.16 -8.56 -17.98
C ARG A 84 -2.03 -9.53 -18.78
N GLY A 85 -2.75 -10.44 -18.13
CA GLY A 85 -3.41 -11.56 -18.81
C GLY A 85 -4.91 -11.39 -19.09
N ALA A 86 -5.64 -10.59 -18.33
CA ALA A 86 -7.12 -10.62 -18.40
C ALA A 86 -7.82 -9.31 -18.00
N PHE A 87 -7.09 -8.24 -17.70
CA PHE A 87 -7.70 -7.02 -17.20
C PHE A 87 -8.21 -6.14 -18.35
N ASP A 88 -9.45 -6.41 -18.75
CA ASP A 88 -10.21 -5.52 -19.61
C ASP A 88 -10.61 -4.28 -18.79
N ALA A 89 -9.75 -3.26 -18.83
CA ALA A 89 -9.86 -2.04 -18.05
C ALA A 89 -10.98 -1.16 -18.63
N ASP A 90 -12.23 -1.58 -18.48
CA ASP A 90 -13.39 -0.81 -18.89
C ASP A 90 -13.62 0.34 -17.88
N PRO A 91 -13.36 1.62 -18.26
CA PRO A 91 -13.55 2.75 -17.37
C PRO A 91 -15.02 2.96 -16.98
N LEU A 92 -15.97 2.33 -17.68
CA LEU A 92 -17.41 2.43 -17.40
C LEU A 92 -17.90 1.40 -16.37
N ARG A 93 -17.04 0.47 -15.92
CA ARG A 93 -17.38 -0.56 -14.92
C ARG A 93 -16.53 -0.44 -13.64
N PRO A 94 -16.72 0.63 -12.84
CA PRO A 94 -15.93 0.90 -11.63
C PRO A 94 -16.02 -0.21 -10.57
N GLU A 95 -17.06 -1.04 -10.62
CA GLU A 95 -17.30 -2.18 -9.72
C GLU A 95 -16.14 -3.18 -9.71
N ARG A 96 -15.49 -3.42 -10.86
CA ARG A 96 -14.35 -4.34 -10.95
C ARG A 96 -13.07 -3.75 -10.36
N LEU A 97 -12.92 -2.42 -10.41
CA LEU A 97 -11.77 -1.71 -9.84
C LEU A 97 -11.80 -1.68 -8.30
N HIS A 98 -12.98 -1.68 -7.69
CA HIS A 98 -13.12 -1.68 -6.23
C HIS A 98 -12.53 -2.92 -5.54
N LEU A 99 -12.48 -4.06 -6.23
CA LEU A 99 -11.86 -5.28 -5.70
C LEU A 99 -10.35 -5.12 -5.54
N PHE A 100 -9.68 -4.51 -6.51
CA PHE A 100 -8.24 -4.23 -6.45
C PHE A 100 -7.92 -3.23 -5.35
N GLY A 101 -8.74 -2.17 -5.23
CA GLY A 101 -8.62 -1.21 -4.13
C GLY A 101 -8.72 -1.87 -2.75
N ARG A 102 -9.67 -2.81 -2.56
CA ARG A 102 -9.82 -3.54 -1.28
C ARG A 102 -8.64 -4.47 -0.98
N VAL A 103 -8.11 -5.17 -1.97
CA VAL A 103 -6.95 -6.06 -1.79
C VAL A 103 -5.71 -5.24 -1.44
N ALA A 104 -5.45 -4.16 -2.18
CA ALA A 104 -4.35 -3.25 -1.90
C ALA A 104 -4.46 -2.61 -0.51
N LEU A 105 -5.66 -2.19 -0.12
CA LEU A 105 -5.91 -1.62 1.20
C LEU A 105 -5.66 -2.64 2.32
N ARG A 106 -6.16 -3.87 2.18
CA ARG A 106 -5.96 -4.92 3.19
C ARG A 106 -4.48 -5.22 3.40
N GLN A 107 -3.69 -5.18 2.32
CA GLN A 107 -2.25 -5.38 2.40
C GLN A 107 -1.52 -4.19 3.02
N ALA A 108 -1.90 -2.96 2.65
CA ALA A 108 -1.36 -1.74 3.26
C ALA A 108 -1.70 -1.65 4.75
N PHE A 109 -2.89 -2.09 5.16
CA PHE A 109 -3.31 -2.15 6.56
C PHE A 109 -2.42 -3.03 7.44
N VAL A 110 -1.85 -4.10 6.88
CA VAL A 110 -0.89 -4.94 7.64
C VAL A 110 0.34 -4.12 8.02
N TRP A 111 0.85 -3.33 7.07
CA TRP A 111 2.01 -2.46 7.29
C TRP A 111 1.70 -1.31 8.25
N PHE A 112 0.54 -0.67 8.13
CA PHE A 112 0.12 0.38 9.06
C PHE A 112 -0.19 -0.17 10.46
N GLY A 113 -0.76 -1.37 10.58
CA GLY A 113 -0.95 -2.03 11.87
C GLY A 113 0.37 -2.35 12.55
N LEU A 114 1.36 -2.84 11.78
CA LEU A 114 2.73 -3.04 12.27
C LEU A 114 3.37 -1.72 12.72
N ALA A 115 3.26 -0.67 11.91
CA ALA A 115 3.75 0.66 12.27
C ALA A 115 3.09 1.20 13.54
N LEU A 116 1.77 1.03 13.69
CA LEU A 116 1.03 1.45 14.88
C LEU A 116 1.47 0.67 16.13
N GLY A 117 1.70 -0.64 16.01
CA GLY A 117 2.26 -1.44 17.10
C GLY A 117 3.64 -0.95 17.51
N LEU A 118 4.53 -0.71 16.54
CA LEU A 118 5.86 -0.12 16.78
C LEU A 118 5.78 1.27 17.43
N PHE A 119 4.81 2.09 17.02
CA PHE A 119 4.57 3.41 17.62
C PHE A 119 4.15 3.30 19.08
N ALA A 120 3.29 2.34 19.44
CA ALA A 120 2.92 2.10 20.83
C ALA A 120 4.14 1.70 21.69
N VAL A 121 5.09 0.93 21.13
CA VAL A 121 6.35 0.58 21.81
C VAL A 121 7.25 1.80 22.01
N LEU A 122 7.34 2.67 21.00
CA LEU A 122 8.06 3.94 21.11
C LEU A 122 7.47 4.83 22.22
N LEU A 123 6.14 4.88 22.35
CA LEU A 123 5.45 5.64 23.40
C LEU A 123 5.71 5.09 24.81
N LEU A 124 5.94 3.79 24.96
CA LEU A 124 6.29 3.13 26.23
C LEU A 124 7.72 3.43 26.70
N GLY A 125 8.46 4.30 26.00
CA GLY A 125 9.77 4.80 26.44
C GLY A 125 10.97 4.07 25.86
N LEU A 126 10.76 3.08 24.98
CA LEU A 126 11.83 2.37 24.28
C LEU A 126 12.33 3.23 23.09
N ARG A 127 13.14 4.23 23.42
CA ARG A 127 13.73 5.18 22.46
C ARG A 127 15.04 4.63 21.89
N GLY A 128 14.94 3.63 21.02
CA GLY A 128 16.08 3.12 20.23
C GLY A 128 16.08 3.66 18.81
N VAL A 129 17.23 4.08 18.29
CA VAL A 129 17.40 4.49 16.86
C VAL A 129 16.92 3.37 15.93
N LEU A 130 17.16 2.11 16.29
CA LEU A 130 16.69 0.94 15.55
C LEU A 130 15.15 0.91 15.45
N PHE A 131 14.42 1.24 16.51
CA PHE A 131 12.95 1.28 16.50
C PHE A 131 12.41 2.37 15.59
N GLN A 132 13.03 3.56 15.61
CA GLN A 132 12.65 4.66 14.72
C GLN A 132 12.88 4.31 13.25
N LEU A 133 14.00 3.65 12.94
CA LEU A 133 14.29 3.16 11.58
C LEU A 133 13.29 2.11 11.12
N ILE A 134 12.99 1.11 11.96
CA ILE A 134 12.02 0.05 11.63
C ILE A 134 10.62 0.65 11.43
N PHE A 135 10.22 1.60 12.28
CA PHE A 135 8.95 2.32 12.13
C PHE A 135 8.87 3.09 10.80
N ALA A 136 9.92 3.85 10.45
CA ALA A 136 9.99 4.58 9.19
C ALA A 136 9.92 3.62 7.97
N VAL A 137 10.64 2.49 8.04
CA VAL A 137 10.59 1.44 7.01
C VAL A 137 9.19 0.85 6.89
N CYS A 138 8.47 0.62 8.00
CA CYS A 138 7.10 0.11 7.96
C CYS A 138 6.12 1.06 7.28
N ILE A 139 6.22 2.37 7.56
CA ILE A 139 5.40 3.39 6.89
C ILE A 139 5.73 3.43 5.40
N ALA A 140 7.02 3.50 5.06
CA ALA A 140 7.46 3.55 3.67
C ALA A 140 7.03 2.30 2.89
N ALA A 141 7.18 1.11 3.48
CA ALA A 141 6.74 -0.15 2.88
C ALA A 141 5.21 -0.20 2.69
N GLY A 142 4.43 0.30 3.65
CA GLY A 142 2.98 0.44 3.50
C GLY A 142 2.58 1.34 2.33
N ALA A 143 3.26 2.48 2.18
CA ALA A 143 3.03 3.40 1.07
C ALA A 143 3.46 2.79 -0.28
N ILE A 144 4.64 2.18 -0.34
CA ILE A 144 5.17 1.55 -1.56
C ILE A 144 4.28 0.38 -2.00
N THR A 145 3.85 -0.48 -1.08
CA THR A 145 2.98 -1.61 -1.41
C THR A 145 1.64 -1.14 -1.96
N PHE A 146 1.02 -0.14 -1.33
CA PHE A 146 -0.19 0.50 -1.86
C PHE A 146 0.04 1.06 -3.27
N TRP A 147 1.09 1.88 -3.45
CA TRP A 147 1.38 2.52 -4.72
C TRP A 147 1.68 1.53 -5.84
N SER A 148 2.44 0.48 -5.54
CA SER A 148 2.82 -0.56 -6.52
C SER A 148 1.63 -1.34 -7.06
N LEU A 149 0.52 -1.42 -6.31
CA LEU A 149 -0.72 -2.08 -6.71
C LEU A 149 -1.64 -1.12 -7.47
N VAL A 150 -1.69 0.15 -7.06
CA VAL A 150 -2.59 1.16 -7.65
C VAL A 150 -2.05 1.75 -8.95
N ALA A 151 -0.74 2.03 -9.02
CA ALA A 151 -0.11 2.66 -10.17
C ALA A 151 -0.34 1.93 -11.52
N PRO A 152 -0.17 0.60 -11.64
CA PRO A 152 -0.41 -0.09 -12.91
C PRO A 152 -1.88 -0.03 -13.34
N VAL A 153 -2.82 -0.12 -12.38
CA VAL A 153 -4.26 -0.03 -12.66
C VAL A 153 -4.64 1.37 -13.11
N HIS A 154 -4.14 2.41 -12.42
CA HIS A 154 -4.36 3.79 -12.82
C HIS A 154 -3.82 4.05 -14.22
N LYS A 155 -2.61 3.58 -14.54
CA LYS A 155 -2.03 3.70 -15.88
C LYS A 155 -2.90 3.01 -16.93
N ALA A 156 -3.37 1.80 -16.66
CA ALA A 156 -4.25 1.06 -17.58
C ALA A 156 -5.58 1.79 -17.84
N VAL A 157 -6.22 2.30 -16.79
CA VAL A 157 -7.47 3.09 -16.92
C VAL A 157 -7.23 4.38 -17.69
N ALA A 158 -6.16 5.11 -17.38
CA ALA A 158 -5.80 6.33 -18.06
C ALA A 158 -5.56 6.08 -19.56
N THR A 159 -4.83 5.01 -19.91
CA THR A 159 -4.60 4.66 -21.32
C THR A 159 -5.88 4.28 -22.04
N THR A 160 -6.75 3.45 -21.47
CA THR A 160 -8.00 3.06 -22.12
C THR A 160 -8.94 4.25 -22.30
N ARG A 161 -9.00 5.13 -21.29
CA ARG A 161 -9.78 6.37 -21.36
C ARG A 161 -9.27 7.28 -22.47
N GLN A 162 -7.95 7.45 -22.59
CA GLN A 162 -7.34 8.25 -23.63
C GLN A 162 -7.69 7.69 -25.02
N THR A 163 -7.51 6.39 -25.22
CA THR A 163 -7.85 5.72 -26.49
C THR A 163 -9.34 5.83 -26.84
N ALA A 164 -10.23 5.72 -25.84
CA ALA A 164 -11.67 5.89 -26.05
C ALA A 164 -12.03 7.34 -26.42
N LEU A 165 -11.43 8.33 -25.74
CA LEU A 165 -11.61 9.75 -26.06
C LEU A 165 -11.11 10.09 -27.46
N ASP A 166 -9.93 9.58 -27.83
CA ASP A 166 -9.36 9.79 -29.16
C ASP A 166 -10.28 9.17 -30.23
N GLY A 167 -10.78 7.94 -30.01
CA GLY A 167 -11.73 7.31 -30.93
C GLY A 167 -13.08 8.03 -31.06
N VAL A 168 -13.58 8.66 -29.98
CA VAL A 168 -14.79 9.52 -30.06
C VAL A 168 -14.50 10.80 -30.85
N ARG A 169 -13.33 11.41 -30.65
CA ARG A 169 -12.92 12.62 -31.38
C ARG A 169 -12.74 12.37 -32.87
N ASP A 170 -12.11 11.26 -33.25
CA ASP A 170 -11.96 10.87 -34.65
C ASP A 170 -13.34 10.71 -35.34
N ARG A 171 -14.31 10.11 -34.63
CA ARG A 171 -15.70 9.99 -35.13
C ARG A 171 -16.39 11.33 -35.22
N MET A 172 -16.20 12.22 -34.24
CA MET A 172 -16.76 13.58 -34.26
C MET A 172 -16.19 14.39 -35.43
N GLU A 173 -14.89 14.28 -35.71
CA GLU A 173 -14.25 14.95 -36.85
C GLU A 173 -14.80 14.43 -38.19
N ALA A 174 -14.98 13.12 -38.33
CA ALA A 174 -15.51 12.49 -39.54
C ALA A 174 -16.92 12.98 -39.91
N ILE A 175 -17.78 13.22 -38.91
CA ILE A 175 -19.17 13.67 -39.14
C ILE A 175 -19.35 15.19 -39.04
N ARG A 176 -18.31 15.93 -38.61
CA ARG A 176 -18.37 17.36 -38.31
C ARG A 176 -18.91 18.17 -39.49
N ASP A 177 -18.27 18.02 -40.63
CA ASP A 177 -18.58 18.84 -41.81
C ASP A 177 -19.97 18.53 -42.35
N ALA A 178 -20.43 17.29 -42.19
CA ALA A 178 -21.74 16.84 -42.66
C ALA A 178 -22.87 17.32 -41.71
N ALA A 179 -22.62 17.29 -40.39
CA ALA A 179 -23.49 17.88 -39.38
C ALA A 179 -23.66 19.42 -39.57
N PHE A 180 -22.57 20.15 -39.86
CA PHE A 180 -22.64 21.61 -40.08
C PHE A 180 -23.29 22.02 -41.40
N ARG A 181 -23.37 21.12 -42.38
CA ARG A 181 -24.11 21.34 -43.64
C ARG A 181 -25.63 21.17 -43.49
N GLY A 182 -26.14 20.95 -42.28
CA GLY A 182 -27.58 20.97 -41.97
C GLY A 182 -28.26 19.60 -42.02
N SER A 183 -27.49 18.51 -42.10
CA SER A 183 -28.02 17.15 -41.99
C SER A 183 -28.48 16.87 -40.55
N GLN A 184 -29.79 16.73 -40.35
CA GLN A 184 -30.35 16.50 -39.00
C GLN A 184 -29.89 15.16 -38.39
N ALA A 185 -29.69 14.13 -39.21
CA ALA A 185 -29.22 12.83 -38.73
C ALA A 185 -27.78 12.91 -38.19
N GLU A 186 -26.89 13.62 -38.89
CA GLU A 186 -25.49 13.77 -38.51
C GLU A 186 -25.32 14.75 -37.35
N ALA A 187 -26.17 15.79 -37.26
CA ALA A 187 -26.22 16.68 -36.10
C ALA A 187 -26.65 15.94 -34.82
N GLY A 188 -27.63 15.03 -34.92
CA GLY A 188 -28.03 14.15 -33.81
C GLY A 188 -26.92 13.19 -33.38
N ALA A 189 -26.21 12.59 -34.34
CA ALA A 189 -25.06 11.72 -34.06
C ALA A 189 -23.91 12.50 -33.40
N TYR A 190 -23.63 13.73 -33.85
CA TYR A 190 -22.61 14.60 -33.26
C TYR A 190 -22.95 14.98 -31.81
N ALA A 191 -24.21 15.32 -31.52
CA ALA A 191 -24.66 15.59 -30.17
C ALA A 191 -24.54 14.36 -29.25
N ALA A 192 -24.83 13.16 -29.77
CA ALA A 192 -24.66 11.91 -29.02
C ALA A 192 -23.19 11.63 -28.70
N LEU A 193 -22.28 11.81 -29.66
CA LEU A 193 -20.83 11.66 -29.43
C LEU A 193 -20.28 12.71 -28.45
N ALA A 194 -20.75 13.95 -28.52
CA ALA A 194 -20.37 14.98 -27.55
C ALA A 194 -20.82 14.62 -26.12
N ALA A 195 -22.02 14.05 -25.98
CA ALA A 195 -22.50 13.55 -24.68
C ALA A 195 -21.67 12.35 -24.18
N GLU A 196 -21.20 11.48 -25.09
CA GLU A 196 -20.30 10.38 -24.76
C GLU A 196 -18.91 10.89 -24.32
N GLU A 197 -18.35 11.88 -25.04
CA GLU A 197 -17.08 12.52 -24.66
C GLU A 197 -17.16 13.12 -23.26
N ASP A 198 -18.26 13.82 -22.95
CA ASP A 198 -18.47 14.43 -21.63
C ASP A 198 -18.63 13.36 -20.53
N ARG A 199 -19.32 12.24 -20.82
CA ARG A 199 -19.38 11.10 -19.88
C ARG A 199 -17.99 10.51 -19.62
N LEU A 200 -17.16 10.32 -20.65
CA LEU A 200 -15.78 9.83 -20.51
C LEU A 200 -14.89 10.85 -19.78
N ARG A 201 -15.11 12.16 -19.98
CA ARG A 201 -14.41 13.24 -19.27
C ARG A 201 -14.78 13.34 -17.79
N ARG A 202 -15.99 12.94 -17.42
CA ARG A 202 -16.43 12.91 -16.01
C ARG A 202 -16.13 11.59 -15.31
N ALA A 203 -15.84 10.52 -16.06
CA ALA A 203 -15.40 9.25 -15.49
C ALA A 203 -14.09 9.46 -14.72
N GLY A 204 -14.09 9.07 -13.43
CA GLY A 204 -12.92 9.23 -12.57
C GLY A 204 -11.78 8.32 -12.98
N GLU A 205 -10.57 8.88 -13.07
CA GLU A 205 -9.35 8.12 -13.40
C GLU A 205 -8.80 7.32 -12.22
N TRP A 206 -9.27 7.63 -11.01
CA TRP A 206 -8.73 7.04 -9.80
C TRP A 206 -9.37 5.67 -9.55
N PRO A 207 -8.59 4.58 -9.56
CA PRO A 207 -9.13 3.22 -9.42
C PRO A 207 -9.59 2.90 -8.00
N VAL A 208 -9.38 3.84 -7.06
CA VAL A 208 -9.64 3.67 -5.64
C VAL A 208 -10.84 4.53 -5.26
N SER A 209 -11.82 3.94 -4.57
CA SER A 209 -12.98 4.70 -4.09
C SER A 209 -12.56 5.72 -3.03
N ALA A 210 -13.24 6.88 -3.00
CA ALA A 210 -13.04 7.92 -1.99
C ALA A 210 -12.91 7.41 -0.53
N PRO A 211 -13.74 6.46 -0.04
CA PRO A 211 -13.58 5.91 1.32
C PRO A 211 -12.27 5.15 1.54
N VAL A 212 -11.72 4.51 0.51
CA VAL A 212 -10.44 3.78 0.60
C VAL A 212 -9.27 4.76 0.68
N THR A 213 -9.28 5.82 -0.13
CA THR A 213 -8.29 6.92 -0.02
C THR A 213 -8.35 7.59 1.35
N ARG A 214 -9.55 7.81 1.89
CA ARG A 214 -9.73 8.38 3.24
C ARG A 214 -9.16 7.47 4.32
N SER A 215 -9.40 6.17 4.23
CA SER A 215 -8.86 5.19 5.18
C SER A 215 -7.34 5.18 5.13
N LEU A 216 -6.75 5.17 3.93
CA LEU A 216 -5.30 5.25 3.76
C LEU A 216 -4.72 6.51 4.41
N LEU A 217 -5.37 7.66 4.21
CA LEU A 217 -4.98 8.91 4.85
C LEU A 217 -5.06 8.83 6.38
N VAL A 218 -6.16 8.35 6.94
CA VAL A 218 -6.34 8.29 8.39
C VAL A 218 -5.33 7.32 9.03
N PHE A 219 -5.19 6.12 8.49
CA PHE A 219 -4.35 5.08 9.07
C PHE A 219 -2.86 5.24 8.76
N GLY A 220 -2.53 5.85 7.62
CA GLY A 220 -1.14 6.13 7.25
C GLY A 220 -0.63 7.46 7.80
N ALA A 221 -1.38 8.54 7.60
CA ALA A 221 -0.94 9.86 8.02
C ALA A 221 -1.07 10.08 9.54
N GLY A 222 -2.04 9.45 10.22
CA GLY A 222 -2.21 9.60 11.66
C GLY A 222 -0.95 9.23 12.46
N PRO A 223 -0.43 8.01 12.35
CA PRO A 223 0.81 7.60 13.03
C PRO A 223 2.02 8.41 12.57
N ALA A 224 2.11 8.74 11.27
CA ALA A 224 3.21 9.53 10.74
C ALA A 224 3.24 10.96 11.32
N LEU A 225 2.08 11.61 11.41
CA LEU A 225 1.91 12.95 11.98
C LEU A 225 2.19 12.96 13.48
N ALA A 226 1.70 11.95 14.20
CA ALA A 226 1.97 11.81 15.64
C ALA A 226 3.47 11.62 15.91
N TRP A 227 4.15 10.80 15.11
CA TRP A 227 5.60 10.62 15.19
C TRP A 227 6.38 11.88 14.84
N PHE A 228 6.02 12.57 13.74
CA PHE A 228 6.63 13.85 13.38
C PHE A 228 6.44 14.92 14.46
N GLY A 229 5.25 15.00 15.05
CA GLY A 229 4.95 15.92 16.14
C GLY A 229 5.79 15.65 17.38
N ALA A 230 5.95 14.37 17.75
CA ALA A 230 6.82 13.98 18.87
C ALA A 230 8.29 14.37 18.62
N ALA A 231 8.82 14.06 17.43
CA ALA A 231 10.20 14.39 17.06
C ALA A 231 10.45 15.91 16.99
N LEU A 232 9.48 16.68 16.48
CA LEU A 232 9.56 18.13 16.43
C LEU A 232 9.55 18.74 17.84
N THR A 233 8.69 18.22 18.72
CA THR A 233 8.61 18.68 20.12
C THR A 233 9.92 18.42 20.86
N GLU A 234 10.52 17.24 20.70
CA GLU A 234 11.84 16.92 21.27
C GLU A 234 12.93 17.90 20.80
N ARG A 235 12.94 18.25 19.51
CA ARG A 235 13.90 19.22 18.96
C ARG A 235 13.67 20.63 19.49
N LEU A 236 12.41 21.08 19.58
CA LEU A 236 12.07 22.40 20.11
C LEU A 236 12.44 22.52 21.59
N VAL A 237 12.11 21.52 22.40
CA VAL A 237 12.50 21.48 23.82
C VAL A 237 14.02 21.54 23.95
N SER A 238 14.73 20.72 23.18
CA SER A 238 16.20 20.70 23.20
C SER A 238 16.82 22.05 22.79
N ALA A 239 16.19 22.78 21.88
CA ALA A 239 16.65 24.10 21.42
C ALA A 239 16.32 25.24 22.41
N ILE A 240 15.36 25.05 23.32
CA ILE A 240 14.99 26.03 24.34
C ILE A 240 15.76 25.77 25.65
N SER A 241 16.08 24.51 25.94
CA SER A 241 16.80 24.10 27.15
C SER A 241 18.33 24.14 27.03
N GLY A 242 18.87 24.41 25.84
CA GLY A 242 20.30 24.58 25.58
C GLY A 242 20.64 26.03 25.29
#